data_AF-A0A9J6CRS0-F1
#
_entry.id   AF-A0A9J6CRS0-F1
#
_cell.length_a   1.000
_cell.length_b   1.000
_cell.length_c   1.000
_cell.angle_alpha   90.00
_cell.angle_beta   90.00
_cell.angle_gamma   90.00
#
_symmetry.space_group_name_H-M   'P 1'
#
loop_
_entity.id
_entity.type
_entity.pdbx_description
1 polymer ?
#
loop_
_entity_poly.entity_id
_entity_poly.type
_entity_poly.pdbx_seq_one_letter_code
_entity_poly.pdbx_strand_id
1 'polypeptide(L)'
;MCNSKVDLEEINKLSKDELKEILKRWMDQKEITKDFQKKLRKQLFNDFHKTALGNAIKIEEQKKSFHPKKYVLNAIESEHLYCEKNFFTLSVFSTEIQSCPNFERNENFRFAAKEIQDYMEILGLTKNDVIVKQITSMYKTSNESLLTILLSKLISNHKCRESKSASTQTEEKAYEVIDPSQLYISKSTKILKGKNHSLINPHHHHEKEKRRKRSTISSSQKGVTLIAQNLDKMSHNISVITEKLEDFQRFGSSRHDDSNTIIISSIGGIMQQLNGCVNNFEKLCNDIKAVTEKQNRDYDEWMDELKNSNNGRKFLKKFSKSFDRILSEEKNKIQKDYKTRLEREKRKLSKFSQSTQIRGKRIDKKIESIKQPPAPILESQITKDIDEIYRNALQTMKNIEQENEIFEKSVEIDIMNKRKMREIEKLKLQPDNIIVIEAQKDEKKNKVKKKEAENDLSMKLKLDLNDRIISFCQ
;
A
#
# COMPACT_ATOMS: atom_id res chain seq x y z
N MET A 1 29.12 42.23 -17.40
CA MET A 1 29.32 43.24 -18.46
C MET A 1 28.61 42.76 -19.72
N CYS A 2 27.55 43.46 -20.12
CA CYS A 2 27.01 43.63 -21.48
C CYS A 2 25.66 44.37 -21.34
N ASN A 3 25.74 45.67 -21.02
CA ASN A 3 24.63 46.61 -21.24
C ASN A 3 24.74 47.07 -22.70
N SER A 4 24.37 46.21 -23.65
CA SER A 4 24.05 46.67 -24.99
C SER A 4 22.61 47.15 -24.96
N LYS A 5 22.41 48.48 -24.98
CA LYS A 5 21.17 49.04 -25.53
C LYS A 5 21.06 48.45 -26.93
N VAL A 6 20.15 47.50 -27.10
CA VAL A 6 19.89 46.91 -28.41
C VAL A 6 19.23 48.02 -29.23
N ASP A 7 19.94 48.53 -30.22
CA ASP A 7 19.43 49.58 -31.09
C ASP A 7 18.29 48.97 -31.92
N LEU A 8 17.07 49.48 -31.73
CA LEU A 8 15.87 48.98 -32.40
C LEU A 8 15.97 49.11 -33.93
N GLU A 9 16.83 50.01 -34.42
CA GLU A 9 17.12 50.17 -35.85
C GLU A 9 17.96 49.02 -36.43
N GLU A 10 18.80 48.36 -35.63
CA GLU A 10 19.54 47.17 -36.08
C GLU A 10 18.61 45.95 -36.17
N ILE A 11 17.59 45.87 -35.31
CA ILE A 11 16.58 44.80 -35.36
C ILE A 11 15.75 44.88 -36.65
N ASN A 12 15.43 46.08 -37.12
CA ASN A 12 14.65 46.26 -38.35
C ASN A 12 15.42 45.92 -39.63
N LYS A 13 16.76 45.82 -39.57
CA LYS A 13 17.61 45.45 -40.71
C LYS A 13 17.85 43.95 -40.80
N LEU A 14 17.53 43.19 -39.75
CA LEU A 14 17.70 41.73 -39.74
C LEU A 14 16.65 41.06 -40.61
N SER A 15 17.08 40.09 -41.42
CA SER A 15 16.15 39.22 -42.13
C SER A 15 15.35 38.37 -41.12
N LYS A 16 14.16 37.91 -41.54
CA LYS A 16 13.29 37.06 -40.69
C LYS A 16 14.00 35.81 -40.18
N ASP A 17 14.91 35.25 -40.98
CA ASP A 17 15.64 34.03 -40.64
C ASP A 17 16.78 34.31 -39.65
N GLU A 18 17.50 35.42 -39.80
CA GLU A 18 18.53 35.83 -38.84
C GLU A 18 17.93 36.21 -37.48
N LEU A 19 16.80 36.91 -37.47
CA LEU A 19 16.07 37.23 -36.25
C LEU A 19 15.64 35.95 -35.52
N LYS A 20 15.17 34.95 -36.26
CA LYS A 20 14.74 33.66 -35.71
C LYS A 20 15.90 32.88 -35.11
N GLU A 21 17.07 32.87 -35.76
CA GLU A 21 18.29 32.25 -35.23
C GLU A 21 18.81 32.97 -33.96
N ILE A 22 18.81 34.30 -33.96
CA ILE A 22 19.20 35.10 -32.78
C ILE A 22 18.24 34.83 -31.61
N LEU A 23 16.93 34.81 -31.86
CA LEU A 23 15.93 34.53 -30.84
C LEU A 23 16.06 33.11 -30.28
N LYS A 24 16.30 32.13 -31.16
CA LYS A 24 16.51 30.73 -30.78
C LYS A 24 17.76 30.58 -29.92
N ARG A 25 18.89 31.16 -30.34
CA ARG A 25 20.15 31.15 -29.59
C ARG A 25 20.00 31.86 -28.25
N TRP A 26 19.25 32.96 -28.18
CA TRP A 26 18.93 33.65 -26.93
C TRP A 26 18.06 32.81 -26.00
N MET A 27 17.00 32.17 -26.52
CA MET A 27 16.13 31.28 -25.73
C MET A 27 16.90 30.07 -25.20
N ASP A 28 17.82 29.51 -25.98
CA ASP A 28 18.66 28.40 -25.56
C ASP A 28 19.72 28.84 -24.53
N GLN A 29 20.35 30.00 -24.72
CA GLN A 29 21.33 30.56 -23.77
C GLN A 29 20.70 30.93 -22.42
N LYS A 30 19.43 31.37 -22.42
CA LYS A 30 18.66 31.65 -21.21
C LYS A 30 17.96 30.43 -20.64
N GLU A 31 18.17 29.25 -21.23
CA GLU A 31 17.49 27.99 -20.89
C GLU A 31 15.95 28.07 -20.90
N ILE A 32 15.37 29.09 -21.54
CA ILE A 32 13.92 29.34 -21.59
C ILE A 32 13.23 28.16 -22.28
N THR A 33 13.84 27.59 -23.32
CA THR A 33 13.33 26.40 -24.00
C THR A 33 13.19 25.22 -23.03
N LYS A 34 14.20 25.00 -22.17
CA LYS A 34 14.20 23.91 -21.18
C LYS A 34 13.19 24.16 -20.06
N ASP A 35 13.11 25.39 -19.55
CA ASP A 35 12.16 25.77 -18.52
C ASP A 35 10.71 25.71 -19.00
N PHE A 36 10.47 26.13 -20.24
CA PHE A 36 9.17 26.02 -20.88
C PHE A 36 8.78 24.55 -21.10
N GLN A 37 9.69 23.71 -21.58
CA GLN A 37 9.46 22.27 -21.69
C GLN A 37 9.20 21.62 -20.32
N LYS A 38 9.94 22.00 -19.28
CA LYS A 38 9.74 21.51 -17.90
C LYS A 38 8.36 21.91 -17.37
N LYS A 39 7.93 23.15 -17.63
CA LYS A 39 6.61 23.67 -17.25
C LYS A 39 5.49 22.96 -18.00
N LEU A 40 5.64 22.76 -19.31
CA LEU A 40 4.70 21.98 -20.13
C LEU A 40 4.60 20.53 -19.68
N ARG A 41 5.74 19.86 -19.43
CA ARG A 41 5.74 18.50 -18.88
C ARG A 41 4.99 18.45 -17.54
N LYS A 42 5.27 19.38 -16.63
CA LYS A 42 4.59 19.46 -15.32
C LYS A 42 3.08 19.67 -15.48
N GLN A 43 2.67 20.54 -16.41
CA GLN A 43 1.27 20.80 -16.68
C GLN A 43 0.56 19.60 -17.32
N LEU A 44 1.20 18.96 -18.30
CA LEU A 44 0.67 17.78 -18.99
C LEU A 44 0.54 16.59 -18.03
N PHE A 45 1.51 16.37 -17.14
CA PHE A 45 1.39 15.40 -16.05
C PHE A 45 0.25 15.75 -15.09
N ASN A 46 0.14 17.01 -14.67
CA ASN A 46 -0.93 17.43 -13.77
C ASN A 46 -2.32 17.25 -14.40
N ASP A 47 -2.47 17.58 -15.68
CA ASP A 47 -3.72 17.44 -16.40
C ASP A 47 -4.03 15.97 -16.71
N PHE A 48 -3.02 15.15 -17.01
CA PHE A 48 -3.14 13.69 -17.09
C PHE A 48 -3.63 13.09 -15.77
N HIS A 49 -3.04 13.47 -14.63
CA HIS A 49 -3.46 12.99 -13.31
C HIS A 49 -4.89 13.41 -12.92
N LYS A 50 -5.43 14.49 -13.49
CA LYS A 50 -6.84 14.86 -13.29
C LYS A 50 -7.81 14.00 -14.10
N THR A 51 -7.35 13.33 -15.16
CA THR A 51 -8.22 12.45 -15.96
C THR A 51 -8.65 11.21 -15.19
N ALA A 52 -9.77 10.59 -15.58
CA ALA A 52 -10.23 9.33 -14.99
C ALA A 52 -9.20 8.19 -15.14
N LEU A 53 -8.42 8.18 -16.22
CA LEU A 53 -7.34 7.20 -16.44
C LEU A 53 -6.13 7.47 -15.54
N GLY A 54 -5.69 8.73 -15.44
CA GLY A 54 -4.60 9.12 -14.53
C GLY A 54 -4.98 8.91 -13.07
N ASN A 55 -6.24 9.15 -12.71
CA ASN A 55 -6.78 8.79 -11.40
C ASN A 55 -6.90 7.27 -11.22
N ALA A 56 -7.30 6.51 -12.24
CA ALA A 56 -7.34 5.04 -12.16
C ALA A 56 -5.95 4.45 -11.97
N ILE A 57 -4.92 4.92 -12.70
CA ILE A 57 -3.52 4.51 -12.54
C ILE A 57 -2.99 4.94 -11.18
N LYS A 58 -3.25 6.16 -10.73
CA LYS A 58 -2.87 6.63 -9.38
C LYS A 58 -3.56 5.82 -8.29
N ILE A 59 -4.84 5.51 -8.47
CA ILE A 59 -5.62 4.65 -7.57
C ILE A 59 -5.12 3.22 -7.66
N GLU A 60 -4.67 2.72 -8.81
CA GLU A 60 -4.13 1.37 -9.02
C GLU A 60 -2.70 1.26 -8.48
N GLU A 61 -1.90 2.32 -8.53
CA GLU A 61 -0.61 2.47 -7.85
C GLU A 61 -0.78 2.59 -6.34
N GLN A 62 -1.80 3.32 -5.87
CA GLN A 62 -2.16 3.36 -4.44
C GLN A 62 -2.87 2.08 -3.96
N LYS A 63 -3.57 1.36 -4.85
CA LYS A 63 -4.21 0.05 -4.63
C LYS A 63 -3.27 -1.13 -4.92
N LYS A 64 -2.05 -0.92 -5.43
CA LYS A 64 -0.92 -1.84 -5.19
C LYS A 64 -0.66 -1.75 -3.70
N SER A 65 -1.52 -2.48 -2.97
CA SER A 65 -1.64 -2.54 -1.53
C SER A 65 -0.26 -2.44 -0.90
N PHE A 66 -0.08 -1.43 -0.04
CA PHE A 66 1.03 -1.41 0.90
C PHE A 66 1.03 -2.75 1.64
N HIS A 67 1.86 -3.68 1.16
CA HIS A 67 2.06 -4.97 1.79
C HIS A 67 3.23 -4.75 2.74
N PRO A 68 3.01 -4.78 4.07
CA PRO A 68 4.08 -4.51 5.03
C PRO A 68 5.31 -5.40 4.78
N LYS A 69 5.08 -6.65 4.40
CA LYS A 69 6.17 -7.58 4.02
C LYS A 69 6.93 -7.13 2.78
N LYS A 70 6.24 -6.63 1.75
CA LYS A 70 6.87 -6.12 0.53
C LYS A 70 7.69 -4.85 0.81
N TYR A 71 7.17 -3.96 1.65
CA TYR A 71 7.91 -2.79 2.13
C TYR A 71 9.22 -3.20 2.82
N VAL A 72 9.15 -4.14 3.76
CA VAL A 72 10.32 -4.62 4.49
C VAL A 72 11.34 -5.28 3.55
N LEU A 73 10.89 -6.09 2.59
CA LEU A 73 11.78 -6.69 1.59
C LEU A 73 12.46 -5.63 0.73
N ASN A 74 11.69 -4.65 0.22
CA ASN A 74 12.24 -3.56 -0.58
C ASN A 74 13.25 -2.72 0.21
N ALA A 75 13.00 -2.47 1.50
CA ALA A 75 13.92 -1.76 2.38
C ALA A 75 15.23 -2.54 2.56
N ILE A 76 15.15 -3.85 2.84
CA ILE A 76 16.32 -4.73 2.98
C ILE A 76 17.11 -4.82 1.67
N GLU A 77 16.44 -4.98 0.53
CA GLU A 77 17.09 -5.01 -0.79
C GLU A 77 17.79 -3.68 -1.11
N SER A 78 17.14 -2.55 -0.83
CA SER A 78 17.73 -1.24 -1.06
C SER A 78 18.95 -0.97 -0.17
N GLU A 79 18.96 -1.44 1.09
CA GLU A 79 20.14 -1.37 1.96
C GLU A 79 21.27 -2.27 1.46
N HIS A 80 20.95 -3.46 0.95
CA HIS A 80 21.94 -4.33 0.34
C HIS A 80 22.60 -3.69 -0.89
N LEU A 81 21.80 -3.13 -1.81
CA LEU A 81 22.31 -2.41 -2.98
C LEU A 81 23.18 -1.20 -2.58
N TYR A 82 22.80 -0.50 -1.52
CA TYR A 82 23.61 0.60 -0.96
C TYR A 82 24.96 0.09 -0.40
N CYS A 83 24.95 -0.99 0.39
CA CYS A 83 26.17 -1.58 0.97
C CYS A 83 27.15 -2.09 -0.08
N GLU A 84 26.64 -2.70 -1.16
CA GLU A 84 27.44 -3.19 -2.29
C GLU A 84 27.86 -2.07 -3.25
N LYS A 85 27.55 -0.80 -2.95
CA LYS A 85 27.86 0.40 -3.76
C LYS A 85 27.25 0.36 -5.17
N ASN A 86 26.11 -0.32 -5.34
CA ASN A 86 25.38 -0.42 -6.60
C ASN A 86 24.44 0.77 -6.81
N PHE A 87 24.97 1.99 -6.84
CA PHE A 87 24.18 3.23 -6.83
C PHE A 87 23.29 3.42 -8.05
N PHE A 88 23.72 2.95 -9.23
CA PHE A 88 22.90 3.01 -10.45
C PHE A 88 21.66 2.11 -10.34
N THR A 89 21.85 0.85 -9.91
CA THR A 89 20.74 -0.07 -9.69
C THR A 89 19.82 0.44 -8.59
N LEU A 90 20.38 1.01 -7.52
CA LEU A 90 19.61 1.60 -6.43
C LEU A 90 18.78 2.81 -6.87
N SER A 91 19.29 3.65 -7.76
CA SER A 91 18.53 4.82 -8.24
C SER A 91 17.35 4.39 -9.11
N VAL A 92 17.56 3.44 -10.03
CA VAL A 92 16.47 2.83 -10.82
C VAL A 92 15.46 2.14 -9.90
N PHE A 93 15.92 1.30 -8.97
CA PHE A 93 15.09 0.61 -7.98
C PHE A 93 14.24 1.58 -7.15
N SER A 94 14.83 2.69 -6.68
CA SER A 94 14.14 3.71 -5.89
C SER A 94 13.09 4.49 -6.69
N THR A 95 13.26 4.61 -8.01
CA THR A 95 12.25 5.23 -8.89
C THR A 95 11.09 4.28 -9.19
N GLU A 96 11.36 2.98 -9.32
CA GLU A 96 10.33 1.96 -9.58
C GLU A 96 9.54 1.59 -8.33
N ILE A 97 10.21 1.64 -7.17
CA ILE A 97 9.65 1.28 -5.88
C ILE A 97 9.50 2.54 -5.04
N GLN A 98 8.27 3.04 -4.93
CA GLN A 98 7.90 4.28 -4.21
C GLN A 98 8.18 4.27 -2.69
N SER A 99 8.92 3.28 -2.17
CA SER A 99 9.11 3.05 -0.72
C SER A 99 10.52 2.55 -0.40
N CYS A 100 11.52 3.40 -0.65
CA CYS A 100 12.90 3.18 -0.24
C CYS A 100 13.28 4.08 0.95
N PRO A 101 14.20 3.65 1.82
CA PRO A 101 14.80 4.50 2.84
C PRO A 101 15.46 5.75 2.23
N ASN A 102 15.55 6.83 3.01
CA ASN A 102 16.26 8.02 2.56
C ASN A 102 17.77 7.84 2.79
N PHE A 103 18.49 7.52 1.72
CA PHE A 103 19.94 7.31 1.73
C PHE A 103 20.77 8.60 1.72
N GLU A 104 20.17 9.77 1.42
CA GLU A 104 20.91 11.04 1.29
C GLU A 104 21.35 11.61 2.65
N ARG A 105 20.74 11.16 3.75
CA ARG A 105 20.98 11.75 5.08
C ARG A 105 22.23 11.23 5.77
N ASN A 106 22.72 10.05 5.42
CA ASN A 106 23.80 9.36 6.13
C ASN A 106 24.76 8.71 5.12
N GLU A 107 26.03 9.11 5.13
CA GLU A 107 27.08 8.49 4.28
C GLU A 107 27.22 6.98 4.50
N ASN A 108 26.91 6.51 5.72
CA ASN A 108 26.88 5.09 6.08
C ASN A 108 25.49 4.69 6.58
N PHE A 109 24.52 4.65 5.66
CA PHE A 109 23.17 4.20 5.99
C PHE A 109 23.16 2.79 6.61
N ARG A 110 22.54 2.67 7.79
CA ARG A 110 22.31 1.41 8.52
C ARG A 110 20.98 1.48 9.26
N PHE A 111 20.30 0.34 9.38
CA PHE A 111 19.06 0.26 10.15
C PHE A 111 19.33 0.36 11.65
N ALA A 112 18.48 1.09 12.36
CA ALA A 112 18.51 1.12 13.81
C ALA A 112 18.08 -0.24 14.38
N ALA A 113 18.59 -0.60 15.57
CA ALA A 113 18.25 -1.88 16.20
C ALA A 113 16.73 -2.08 16.40
N LYS A 114 16.00 -0.99 16.63
CA LYS A 114 14.54 -1.00 16.77
C LYS A 114 13.85 -1.28 15.42
N GLU A 115 14.34 -0.69 14.33
CA GLU A 115 13.81 -0.91 12.98
C GLU A 115 14.00 -2.36 12.53
N ILE A 116 15.15 -2.96 12.84
CA ILE A 116 15.41 -4.37 12.56
C ILE A 116 14.39 -5.26 13.27
N GLN A 117 14.11 -4.99 14.55
CA GLN A 117 13.10 -5.74 15.31
C GLN A 117 11.70 -5.59 14.72
N ASP A 118 11.33 -4.38 14.29
CA ASP A 118 10.04 -4.11 13.63
C ASP A 118 9.95 -4.83 12.27
N TYR A 119 11.03 -4.87 11.49
CA TYR A 119 11.11 -5.61 10.22
C TYR A 119 10.97 -7.12 10.43
N MET A 120 11.63 -7.67 11.45
CA MET A 120 11.51 -9.09 11.79
C MET A 120 10.07 -9.45 12.24
N GLU A 121 9.41 -8.56 12.99
CA GLU A 121 8.00 -8.73 13.39
C GLU A 121 7.06 -8.79 12.18
N ILE A 122 7.25 -7.88 11.23
CA ILE A 122 6.46 -7.86 9.99
C ILE A 122 6.69 -9.12 9.14
N LEU A 123 7.92 -9.67 9.13
CA LEU A 123 8.23 -10.93 8.47
C LEU A 123 7.66 -12.16 9.19
N GLY A 124 7.23 -12.02 10.45
CA GLY A 124 6.55 -13.04 11.24
C GLY A 124 7.38 -13.63 12.39
N LEU A 125 8.51 -13.01 12.74
CA LEU A 125 9.34 -13.41 13.88
C LEU A 125 9.05 -12.53 15.10
N THR A 126 8.97 -13.11 16.30
CA THR A 126 8.72 -12.29 17.49
C THR A 126 9.94 -11.44 17.85
N LYS A 127 9.73 -10.18 18.28
CA LYS A 127 10.80 -9.25 18.69
C LYS A 127 11.79 -9.80 19.73
N ASN A 128 11.30 -10.72 20.58
CA ASN A 128 12.07 -11.33 21.66
C ASN A 128 12.74 -12.66 21.29
N ASP A 129 12.62 -13.10 20.04
CA ASP A 129 13.23 -14.35 19.58
C ASP A 129 14.77 -14.27 19.70
N VAL A 130 15.37 -15.36 20.15
CA VAL A 130 16.83 -15.53 20.24
C VAL A 130 17.47 -15.30 18.86
N ILE A 131 16.80 -15.72 17.79
CA ILE A 131 17.27 -15.54 16.41
C ILE A 131 17.32 -14.06 16.05
N VAL A 132 16.29 -13.28 16.39
CA VAL A 132 16.22 -11.83 16.10
C VAL A 132 17.30 -11.08 16.88
N LYS A 133 17.53 -11.44 18.14
CA LYS A 133 18.63 -10.87 18.95
C LYS A 133 20.00 -11.17 18.34
N GLN A 134 20.22 -12.40 17.88
CA GLN A 134 21.46 -12.81 17.21
C GLN A 134 21.67 -12.05 15.89
N ILE A 135 20.63 -11.93 15.05
CA ILE A 135 20.70 -11.14 13.80
C ILE A 135 21.02 -9.68 14.10
N THR A 136 20.37 -9.10 15.10
CA THR A 136 20.60 -7.70 15.50
C THR A 136 22.01 -7.49 16.04
N SER A 137 22.55 -8.43 16.82
CA SER A 137 23.95 -8.33 17.29
C SER A 137 24.94 -8.50 16.16
N MET A 138 24.72 -9.47 15.24
CA MET A 138 25.58 -9.68 14.08
C MET A 138 25.63 -8.44 13.19
N TYR A 139 24.46 -7.85 12.89
CA TYR A 139 24.37 -6.64 12.06
C TYR A 139 25.04 -5.41 12.68
N LYS A 140 25.05 -5.30 14.02
CA LYS A 140 25.79 -4.22 14.69
C LYS A 140 27.30 -4.40 14.62
N THR A 141 27.78 -5.63 14.62
CA THR A 141 29.21 -5.95 14.66
C THR A 141 29.82 -6.11 13.26
N SER A 142 29.03 -6.48 12.26
CA SER A 142 29.49 -6.71 10.90
C SER A 142 29.24 -5.51 10.01
N ASN A 143 30.07 -5.38 8.97
CA ASN A 143 29.83 -4.45 7.87
C ASN A 143 28.98 -5.08 6.75
N GLU A 144 28.37 -6.24 6.99
CA GLU A 144 27.56 -6.91 5.99
C GLU A 144 26.15 -6.30 5.92
N SER A 145 25.49 -6.42 4.77
CA SER A 145 24.09 -6.03 4.63
C SER A 145 23.19 -6.91 5.50
N LEU A 146 22.01 -6.39 5.87
CA LEU A 146 21.04 -7.17 6.65
C LEU A 146 20.59 -8.43 5.90
N LEU A 147 20.50 -8.34 4.56
CA LEU A 147 20.15 -9.46 3.69
C LEU A 147 21.19 -10.59 3.78
N THR A 148 22.48 -10.26 3.73
CA THR A 148 23.57 -11.24 3.83
C THR A 148 23.52 -11.99 5.15
N ILE A 149 23.28 -11.29 6.25
CA ILE A 149 23.19 -11.87 7.60
C ILE A 149 21.95 -12.77 7.72
N LEU A 150 20.81 -12.37 7.14
CA LEU A 150 19.61 -13.20 7.11
C LEU A 150 19.85 -14.50 6.34
N LEU A 151 20.46 -14.41 5.16
CA LEU A 151 20.76 -15.56 4.32
C LEU A 151 21.78 -16.50 4.99
N SER A 152 22.85 -15.95 5.57
CA SER A 152 23.85 -16.75 6.28
C SER A 152 23.21 -17.51 7.44
N LYS A 153 22.32 -16.87 8.19
CA LYS A 153 21.60 -17.52 9.30
C LYS A 153 20.64 -18.62 8.83
N LEU A 154 19.91 -18.38 7.73
CA LEU A 154 19.04 -19.40 7.11
C LEU A 154 19.83 -20.62 6.65
N ILE A 155 20.98 -20.41 6.01
CA ILE A 155 21.87 -21.47 5.53
C ILE A 155 22.46 -22.26 6.71
N SER A 156 22.96 -21.57 7.76
CA SER A 156 23.48 -22.23 8.96
C SER A 156 22.43 -23.08 9.66
N ASN A 157 21.18 -22.62 9.73
CA ASN A 157 20.08 -23.38 10.32
C ASN A 157 19.71 -24.60 9.46
N HIS A 158 19.82 -24.53 8.13
CA HIS A 158 19.57 -25.66 7.24
C HIS A 158 20.67 -26.74 7.36
N LYS A 159 21.94 -26.34 7.35
CA LYS A 159 23.09 -27.26 7.52
C LYS A 159 23.06 -28.01 8.86
N CYS A 160 22.59 -27.37 9.93
CA CYS A 160 22.43 -28.00 11.25
C CYS A 160 21.25 -28.98 11.31
N ARG A 161 20.25 -28.85 10.41
CA ARG A 161 19.14 -29.81 10.30
C ARG A 161 19.52 -31.03 9.49
N GLU A 162 20.22 -30.87 8.38
CA GLU A 162 20.68 -31.99 7.55
C GLU A 162 21.63 -32.94 8.31
N SER A 163 22.53 -32.39 9.13
CA SER A 163 23.44 -33.18 9.98
C SER A 163 22.72 -33.98 11.07
N LYS A 164 21.55 -33.51 11.55
CA LYS A 164 20.73 -34.24 12.55
C LYS A 164 19.82 -35.30 11.90
N SER A 165 19.37 -35.09 10.68
CA SER A 165 18.65 -36.11 9.90
C SER A 165 19.57 -37.20 9.33
N ALA A 166 20.84 -36.92 9.08
CA ALA A 166 21.83 -37.95 8.73
C ALA A 166 22.22 -38.81 9.95
N SER A 167 22.31 -38.20 11.14
CA SER A 167 22.68 -38.92 12.38
C SER A 167 21.57 -39.82 12.97
N THR A 168 20.36 -39.84 12.40
CA THR A 168 19.27 -40.73 12.85
C THR A 168 18.97 -41.87 11.87
N GLN A 169 19.77 -42.03 10.83
CA GLN A 169 19.68 -43.16 9.88
C GLN A 169 21.08 -43.71 9.56
N THR A 170 21.82 -44.16 10.58
CA THR A 170 23.00 -45.03 10.37
C THR A 170 23.33 -45.83 11.63
N GLU A 171 22.38 -46.67 12.05
CA GLU A 171 22.69 -47.99 12.61
C GLU A 171 21.92 -49.00 11.77
N GLU A 172 22.47 -49.31 10.60
CA GLU A 172 22.61 -50.66 10.06
C GLU A 172 22.98 -50.62 8.57
N LYS A 173 24.05 -51.38 8.28
CA LYS A 173 24.55 -51.87 6.99
C LYS A 173 25.71 -51.11 6.36
N ALA A 174 26.83 -51.81 6.44
CA ALA A 174 28.12 -51.59 5.82
C ALA A 174 28.15 -51.97 4.33
N TYR A 175 29.23 -51.54 3.67
CA TYR A 175 29.67 -51.77 2.28
C TYR A 175 28.86 -50.98 1.25
N GLU A 176 29.43 -50.21 0.32
CA GLU A 176 30.68 -50.37 -0.43
C GLU A 176 31.17 -49.00 -0.98
N VAL A 177 32.47 -48.91 -1.22
CA VAL A 177 33.22 -47.76 -1.75
C VAL A 177 33.00 -47.63 -3.26
N ILE A 178 32.54 -46.47 -3.77
CA ILE A 178 32.79 -46.04 -5.16
C ILE A 178 32.98 -44.50 -5.27
N ASP A 179 34.05 -44.16 -5.99
CA ASP A 179 34.67 -42.90 -6.40
C ASP A 179 33.74 -41.82 -7.02
N PRO A 180 33.88 -40.52 -6.65
CA PRO A 180 33.13 -39.41 -7.21
C PRO A 180 33.80 -38.83 -8.47
N SER A 181 33.57 -39.44 -9.63
CA SER A 181 33.88 -38.83 -10.94
C SER A 181 32.96 -39.40 -12.02
N GLN A 182 32.31 -38.50 -12.79
CA GLN A 182 31.40 -38.77 -13.94
C GLN A 182 29.97 -39.16 -13.51
N LEU A 183 28.88 -38.62 -14.04
CA LEU A 183 28.56 -38.31 -15.43
C LEU A 183 27.35 -37.36 -15.50
N TYR A 184 27.42 -36.41 -16.44
CA TYR A 184 26.34 -35.50 -16.85
C TYR A 184 25.13 -36.24 -17.48
N ILE A 185 23.96 -35.60 -17.36
CA ILE A 185 22.77 -35.66 -18.25
C ILE A 185 22.06 -37.01 -18.36
N SER A 186 20.85 -37.10 -17.80
CA SER A 186 19.74 -37.78 -18.48
C SER A 186 18.35 -37.36 -17.99
N LYS A 187 17.58 -36.91 -18.97
CA LYS A 187 16.13 -36.64 -19.00
C LYS A 187 15.30 -37.73 -18.33
N SER A 188 14.23 -37.33 -17.64
CA SER A 188 13.04 -38.18 -17.49
C SER A 188 11.77 -37.35 -17.20
N THR A 189 11.19 -36.84 -18.28
CA THR A 189 9.73 -36.70 -18.38
C THR A 189 9.13 -38.10 -18.57
N LYS A 190 8.44 -38.64 -17.56
CA LYS A 190 7.46 -39.73 -17.73
C LYS A 190 6.24 -39.48 -16.84
N ILE A 191 5.10 -39.17 -17.47
CA ILE A 191 3.94 -40.06 -17.65
C ILE A 191 3.05 -40.12 -16.39
N LEU A 192 1.97 -39.34 -16.44
CA LEU A 192 0.67 -39.70 -15.85
C LEU A 192 -0.39 -39.45 -16.91
N LYS A 193 -0.59 -40.46 -17.78
CA LYS A 193 -1.78 -40.61 -18.61
C LYS A 193 -2.82 -41.35 -17.77
N GLY A 194 -3.82 -40.62 -17.28
CA GLY A 194 -5.01 -41.17 -16.64
C GLY A 194 -6.23 -40.89 -17.52
N LYS A 195 -6.70 -41.94 -18.19
CA LYS A 195 -7.93 -42.03 -18.98
C LYS A 195 -9.15 -41.55 -18.19
N ASN A 196 -10.07 -40.84 -18.83
CA ASN A 196 -11.50 -41.07 -18.65
C ASN A 196 -12.26 -40.76 -19.94
N HIS A 197 -12.83 -41.83 -20.49
CA HIS A 197 -13.69 -41.86 -21.65
C HIS A 197 -15.09 -41.34 -21.30
N SER A 198 -15.58 -40.46 -22.17
CA SER A 198 -16.93 -40.44 -22.77
C SER A 198 -18.10 -41.09 -22.03
N LEU A 199 -19.10 -40.28 -21.67
CA LEU A 199 -20.49 -40.64 -21.87
C LEU A 199 -21.19 -39.59 -22.74
N ILE A 200 -21.64 -40.09 -23.88
CA ILE A 200 -22.49 -39.48 -24.90
C ILE A 200 -23.94 -39.69 -24.44
N ASN A 201 -24.75 -38.63 -24.36
CA ASN A 201 -25.91 -38.51 -25.26
C ASN A 201 -26.58 -37.11 -25.17
N PRO A 202 -27.23 -36.66 -26.27
CA PRO A 202 -27.60 -35.28 -26.53
C PRO A 202 -29.09 -35.01 -26.27
N HIS A 203 -29.44 -33.74 -26.04
CA HIS A 203 -30.76 -33.25 -26.43
C HIS A 203 -30.69 -31.81 -26.94
N HIS A 204 -31.05 -31.66 -28.22
CA HIS A 204 -31.49 -30.44 -28.87
C HIS A 204 -32.66 -29.78 -28.12
N HIS A 205 -32.56 -28.47 -27.87
CA HIS A 205 -33.57 -27.46 -28.23
C HIS A 205 -33.22 -26.10 -27.57
N HIS A 206 -32.70 -25.15 -28.36
CA HIS A 206 -33.11 -23.73 -28.40
C HIS A 206 -32.02 -22.88 -29.07
N GLU A 207 -32.01 -22.94 -30.41
CA GLU A 207 -31.20 -22.06 -31.25
C GLU A 207 -32.13 -21.09 -32.00
N LYS A 208 -32.90 -20.27 -31.27
CA LYS A 208 -33.66 -19.15 -31.85
C LYS A 208 -33.81 -17.97 -30.87
N GLU A 209 -32.71 -17.47 -30.30
CA GLU A 209 -32.78 -16.17 -29.58
C GLU A 209 -31.46 -15.38 -29.53
N LYS A 210 -30.65 -15.44 -30.59
CA LYS A 210 -29.38 -14.71 -30.71
C LYS A 210 -29.28 -13.76 -31.91
N ARG A 211 -30.39 -13.13 -32.33
CA ARG A 211 -30.36 -12.12 -33.43
C ARG A 211 -31.05 -10.78 -33.13
N ARG A 212 -31.30 -10.43 -31.87
CA ARG A 212 -31.79 -9.07 -31.49
C ARG A 212 -31.01 -8.43 -30.34
N LYS A 213 -29.68 -8.42 -30.40
CA LYS A 213 -28.85 -7.49 -29.64
C LYS A 213 -27.76 -6.88 -30.54
N ARG A 214 -28.19 -6.19 -31.59
CA ARG A 214 -27.35 -5.19 -32.26
C ARG A 214 -27.26 -3.96 -31.36
N SER A 215 -26.15 -3.89 -30.63
CA SER A 215 -25.36 -2.68 -30.39
C SER A 215 -26.13 -1.38 -30.12
N THR A 216 -26.62 -1.19 -28.90
CA THR A 216 -26.53 0.14 -28.27
C THR A 216 -25.15 0.23 -27.62
N ILE A 217 -24.12 0.45 -28.45
CA ILE A 217 -22.79 0.88 -27.97
C ILE A 217 -23.04 2.18 -27.22
N SER A 218 -22.70 2.22 -25.93
CA SER A 218 -22.95 3.40 -25.10
C SER A 218 -22.23 4.60 -25.73
N SER A 219 -22.81 5.78 -25.61
CA SER A 219 -22.21 7.02 -26.12
C SER A 219 -20.79 7.26 -25.61
N SER A 220 -20.40 6.67 -24.46
CA SER A 220 -19.04 6.74 -23.93
C SER A 220 -18.04 5.88 -24.71
N GLN A 221 -18.45 4.69 -25.21
CA GLN A 221 -17.58 3.84 -26.02
C GLN A 221 -17.27 4.46 -27.38
N LYS A 222 -18.21 5.22 -27.96
CA LYS A 222 -17.98 5.98 -29.20
C LYS A 222 -16.92 7.08 -29.04
N GLY A 223 -16.89 7.75 -27.88
CA GLY A 223 -15.87 8.75 -27.56
C GLY A 223 -14.48 8.14 -27.45
N VAL A 224 -14.35 6.99 -26.77
CA VAL A 224 -13.07 6.28 -26.63
C VAL A 224 -12.54 5.79 -27.98
N THR A 225 -13.41 5.28 -28.86
CA THR A 225 -12.98 4.87 -30.21
C THR A 225 -12.53 6.04 -31.09
N LEU A 226 -13.14 7.22 -30.94
CA LEU A 226 -12.76 8.42 -31.68
C LEU A 226 -11.39 8.96 -31.22
N ILE A 227 -11.15 8.95 -29.91
CA ILE A 227 -9.86 9.31 -29.30
C ILE A 227 -8.75 8.39 -29.81
N ALA A 228 -8.99 7.07 -29.85
CA ALA A 228 -8.02 6.10 -30.37
C ALA A 228 -7.68 6.37 -31.85
N GLN A 229 -8.69 6.61 -32.69
CA GLN A 229 -8.47 6.92 -34.12
C GLN A 229 -7.67 8.22 -34.35
N ASN A 230 -7.84 9.23 -33.48
CA ASN A 230 -7.08 10.48 -33.59
C ASN A 230 -5.62 10.29 -33.14
N LEU A 231 -5.37 9.44 -32.13
CA LEU A 231 -4.01 9.07 -31.70
C LEU A 231 -3.26 8.29 -32.78
N ASP A 232 -3.93 7.35 -33.47
CA ASP A 232 -3.33 6.60 -34.57
C ASP A 232 -2.90 7.52 -35.73
N LYS A 233 -3.73 8.53 -36.06
CA LYS A 233 -3.40 9.54 -37.08
C LYS A 233 -2.22 10.42 -36.67
N MET A 234 -2.14 10.82 -35.39
CA MET A 234 -0.99 11.56 -34.88
C MET A 234 0.29 10.71 -34.93
N SER A 235 0.20 9.44 -34.54
CA SER A 235 1.34 8.52 -34.61
C SER A 235 1.85 8.37 -36.04
N HIS A 236 0.94 8.20 -37.00
CA HIS A 236 1.31 8.11 -38.41
C HIS A 236 2.00 9.38 -38.92
N ASN A 237 1.46 10.56 -38.60
CA ASN A 237 2.09 11.82 -39.01
C ASN A 237 3.48 12.00 -38.38
N ILE A 238 3.68 11.59 -37.13
CA ILE A 238 5.00 11.63 -36.48
C ILE A 238 5.97 10.70 -37.20
N SER A 239 5.55 9.48 -37.56
CA SER A 239 6.38 8.55 -38.34
C SER A 239 6.83 9.15 -39.67
N VAL A 240 5.95 9.81 -40.42
CA VAL A 240 6.31 10.43 -41.71
C VAL A 240 7.25 11.64 -41.52
N ILE A 241 7.09 12.41 -40.44
CA ILE A 241 8.02 13.49 -40.11
C ILE A 241 9.41 12.92 -39.79
N THR A 242 9.47 11.84 -39.01
CA THR A 242 10.74 11.18 -38.64
C THR A 242 11.46 10.65 -39.89
N GLU A 243 10.74 9.98 -40.79
CA GLU A 243 11.29 9.47 -42.06
C GLU A 243 11.86 10.60 -42.92
N LYS A 244 11.13 11.70 -43.08
CA LYS A 244 11.59 12.87 -43.85
C LYS A 244 12.79 13.58 -43.21
N LEU A 245 12.90 13.55 -41.88
CA LEU A 245 14.06 14.09 -41.17
C LEU A 245 15.31 13.20 -41.33
N GLU A 246 15.13 11.87 -41.36
CA GLU A 246 16.22 10.93 -41.65
C GLU A 246 16.73 11.07 -43.09
N ASP A 247 15.84 11.22 -44.06
CA ASP A 247 16.21 11.52 -45.45
C ASP A 247 17.02 12.81 -45.54
N PHE A 248 16.57 13.86 -44.83
CA PHE A 248 17.27 15.14 -44.78
C PHE A 248 18.70 15.02 -44.21
N GLN A 249 18.91 14.17 -43.20
CA GLN A 249 20.24 13.89 -42.66
C GLN A 249 21.13 13.14 -43.65
N ARG A 250 20.56 12.28 -44.51
CA ARG A 250 21.31 11.53 -45.53
C ARG A 250 21.79 12.40 -46.69
N PHE A 251 21.06 13.47 -47.04
CA PHE A 251 21.41 14.35 -48.17
C PHE A 251 22.39 15.49 -47.83
N GLY A 252 22.70 15.72 -46.54
CA GLY A 252 23.59 16.81 -46.09
C GLY A 252 25.06 16.72 -46.53
N SER A 253 25.47 15.67 -47.25
CA SER A 253 26.88 15.41 -47.61
C SER A 253 27.20 15.57 -49.11
N SER A 254 26.24 15.96 -49.97
CA SER A 254 26.48 16.10 -51.42
C SER A 254 26.32 17.56 -51.91
N ARG A 255 27.10 17.92 -52.94
CA ARG A 255 27.48 19.25 -53.44
C ARG A 255 26.32 20.27 -53.68
N HIS A 256 26.73 21.53 -53.79
CA HIS A 256 26.19 22.67 -53.05
C HIS A 256 25.10 23.54 -53.73
N ASP A 257 24.63 23.26 -54.95
CA ASP A 257 23.77 24.22 -55.68
C ASP A 257 22.29 23.79 -55.88
N ASP A 258 21.96 22.50 -55.95
CA ASP A 258 20.56 22.03 -56.00
C ASP A 258 19.98 21.67 -54.61
N SER A 259 20.83 21.66 -53.58
CA SER A 259 20.46 21.23 -52.22
C SER A 259 19.49 22.19 -51.55
N ASN A 260 19.60 23.50 -51.78
CA ASN A 260 18.75 24.51 -51.14
C ASN A 260 17.28 24.38 -51.55
N THR A 261 16.99 24.06 -52.82
CA THR A 261 15.61 23.90 -53.31
C THR A 261 14.97 22.63 -52.73
N ILE A 262 15.73 21.53 -52.63
CA ILE A 262 15.28 20.27 -52.03
C ILE A 262 15.07 20.42 -50.51
N ILE A 263 15.95 21.17 -49.86
CA ILE A 263 15.86 21.51 -48.43
C ILE A 263 14.59 22.33 -48.16
N ILE A 264 14.34 23.39 -48.93
CA ILE A 264 13.17 24.25 -48.75
C ILE A 264 11.86 23.47 -48.97
N SER A 265 11.80 22.60 -49.99
CA SER A 265 10.61 21.79 -50.24
C SER A 265 10.37 20.75 -49.12
N SER A 266 11.44 20.15 -48.60
CA SER A 266 11.38 19.19 -47.50
C SER A 266 10.95 19.85 -46.18
N ILE A 267 11.48 21.05 -45.89
CA ILE A 267 11.06 21.86 -44.74
C ILE A 267 9.58 22.26 -44.87
N GLY A 268 9.14 22.66 -46.06
CA GLY A 268 7.73 22.95 -46.34
C GLY A 268 6.82 21.74 -46.07
N GLY A 269 7.23 20.56 -46.51
CA GLY A 269 6.51 19.30 -46.25
C GLY A 269 6.44 18.92 -44.76
N ILE A 270 7.52 19.15 -44.01
CA ILE A 270 7.56 18.92 -42.56
C ILE A 270 6.65 19.93 -41.83
N MET A 271 6.69 21.21 -42.20
CA MET A 271 5.83 22.23 -41.61
C MET A 271 4.34 21.95 -41.85
N GLN A 272 3.98 21.47 -43.04
CA GLN A 272 2.60 21.10 -43.35
C GLN A 272 2.12 19.92 -42.48
N GLN A 273 2.96 18.91 -42.26
CA GLN A 273 2.63 17.77 -41.39
C GLN A 273 2.58 18.14 -39.91
N LEU A 274 3.46 19.03 -39.45
CA LEU A 274 3.40 19.58 -38.10
C LEU A 274 2.11 20.35 -37.85
N ASN A 275 1.67 21.20 -38.79
CA ASN A 275 0.37 21.86 -38.70
C ASN A 275 -0.79 20.84 -38.68
N GLY A 276 -0.68 19.75 -39.44
CA GLY A 276 -1.63 18.63 -39.37
C GLY A 276 -1.68 17.96 -37.98
N CYS A 277 -0.51 17.76 -37.34
CA CYS A 277 -0.43 17.24 -35.98
C CYS A 277 -1.05 18.19 -34.94
N VAL A 278 -0.79 19.49 -35.05
CA VAL A 278 -1.34 20.50 -34.12
C VAL A 278 -2.86 20.53 -34.21
N ASN A 279 -3.43 20.54 -35.42
CA ASN A 279 -4.88 20.52 -35.62
C ASN A 279 -5.53 19.23 -35.07
N ASN A 280 -4.86 18.08 -35.27
CA ASN A 280 -5.33 16.80 -34.72
C ASN A 280 -5.26 16.77 -33.18
N PHE A 281 -4.23 17.39 -32.60
CA PHE A 281 -4.08 17.50 -31.15
C PHE A 281 -5.14 18.41 -30.53
N GLU A 282 -5.44 19.56 -31.15
CA GLU A 282 -6.51 20.45 -30.70
C GLU A 282 -7.87 19.74 -30.71
N LYS A 283 -8.15 18.98 -31.78
CA LYS A 283 -9.35 18.16 -31.88
C LYS A 283 -9.41 17.08 -30.80
N LEU A 284 -8.28 16.41 -30.53
CA LEU A 284 -8.16 15.42 -29.45
C LEU A 284 -8.44 16.06 -28.07
N CYS A 285 -7.90 17.25 -27.80
CA CYS A 285 -8.16 17.98 -26.56
C CYS A 285 -9.65 18.31 -26.39
N ASN A 286 -10.32 18.72 -27.47
CA ASN A 286 -11.76 19.02 -27.45
C ASN A 286 -12.60 17.76 -27.26
N ASP A 287 -12.23 16.64 -27.91
CA ASP A 287 -12.90 15.35 -27.74
C ASP A 287 -12.73 14.82 -26.29
N ILE A 288 -11.54 14.98 -25.69
CA ILE A 288 -11.27 14.61 -24.29
C ILE A 288 -12.12 15.47 -23.34
N LYS A 289 -12.20 16.79 -23.56
CA LYS A 289 -13.05 17.71 -22.78
C LYS A 289 -14.53 17.30 -22.85
N ALA A 290 -15.04 17.03 -24.04
CA ALA A 290 -16.44 16.62 -24.22
C ALA A 290 -16.77 15.28 -23.54
N VAL A 291 -15.82 14.35 -23.48
CA VAL A 291 -15.98 13.07 -22.76
C VAL A 291 -15.89 13.26 -21.25
N THR A 292 -15.00 14.13 -20.76
CA THR A 292 -14.85 14.42 -19.33
C THR A 292 -16.01 15.22 -18.76
N GLU A 293 -16.54 16.20 -19.50
CA GLU A 293 -17.74 16.95 -19.10
C GLU A 293 -18.99 16.06 -18.99
N LYS A 294 -19.12 15.02 -19.84
CA LYS A 294 -20.19 14.01 -19.73
C LYS A 294 -20.01 13.01 -18.59
N GLN A 295 -18.80 12.87 -18.04
CA GLN A 295 -18.51 11.98 -16.92
C GLN A 295 -18.60 12.68 -15.55
N ASN A 296 -18.63 14.01 -15.52
CA ASN A 296 -18.97 14.79 -14.34
C ASN A 296 -20.49 14.88 -14.16
N ARG A 297 -21.18 13.74 -14.09
CA ARG A 297 -22.47 13.74 -13.39
C ARG A 297 -22.15 14.00 -11.93
N ASP A 298 -22.83 14.99 -11.35
CA ASP A 298 -22.64 15.32 -9.95
C ASP A 298 -22.85 14.05 -9.11
N TYR A 299 -22.05 13.87 -8.06
CA TYR A 299 -22.14 12.69 -7.19
C TYR A 299 -23.57 12.48 -6.69
N ASP A 300 -24.28 13.59 -6.46
CA ASP A 300 -25.67 13.62 -6.04
C ASP A 300 -26.63 13.10 -7.13
N GLU A 301 -26.38 13.41 -8.41
CA GLU A 301 -27.18 12.90 -9.53
C GLU A 301 -26.99 11.40 -9.73
N TRP A 302 -25.75 10.91 -9.57
CA TRP A 302 -25.48 9.47 -9.61
C TRP A 302 -26.10 8.74 -8.42
N MET A 303 -26.01 9.31 -7.22
CA MET A 303 -26.65 8.75 -6.02
C MET A 303 -28.17 8.74 -6.15
N ASP A 304 -28.76 9.76 -6.76
CA ASP A 304 -30.18 9.81 -7.03
C ASP A 304 -30.60 8.76 -8.07
N GLU A 305 -29.82 8.59 -9.15
CA GLU A 305 -30.04 7.50 -10.12
C GLU A 305 -29.90 6.12 -9.46
N LEU A 306 -28.91 5.92 -8.58
CA LEU A 306 -28.70 4.65 -7.88
C LEU A 306 -29.86 4.33 -6.94
N LYS A 307 -30.44 5.33 -6.28
CA LYS A 307 -31.56 5.15 -5.34
C LYS A 307 -32.90 5.00 -6.05
N ASN A 308 -33.14 5.80 -7.09
CA ASN A 308 -34.48 5.96 -7.66
C ASN A 308 -34.69 5.11 -8.93
N SER A 309 -33.63 4.83 -9.70
CA SER A 309 -33.76 4.00 -10.90
C SER A 309 -34.10 2.54 -10.55
N ASN A 310 -34.83 1.87 -11.44
CA ASN A 310 -35.18 0.45 -11.27
C ASN A 310 -33.91 -0.44 -11.24
N ASN A 311 -32.91 -0.10 -12.06
CA ASN A 311 -31.64 -0.83 -12.11
C ASN A 311 -30.81 -0.60 -10.84
N GLY A 312 -30.75 0.65 -10.36
CA GLY A 312 -30.11 1.01 -9.10
C GLY A 312 -30.73 0.28 -7.91
N ARG A 313 -32.07 0.27 -7.80
CA ARG A 313 -32.79 -0.51 -6.77
C ARG A 313 -32.51 -2.01 -6.83
N LYS A 314 -32.47 -2.60 -8.03
CA LYS A 314 -32.09 -4.02 -8.21
C LYS A 314 -30.65 -4.28 -7.79
N PHE A 315 -29.73 -3.37 -8.10
CA PHE A 315 -28.34 -3.44 -7.67
C PHE A 315 -28.23 -3.36 -6.15
N LEU A 316 -28.84 -2.35 -5.52
CA LEU A 316 -28.84 -2.17 -4.06
C LEU A 316 -29.44 -3.39 -3.34
N LYS A 317 -30.50 -4.00 -3.89
CA LYS A 317 -31.07 -5.24 -3.33
C LYS A 317 -30.10 -6.42 -3.41
N LYS A 318 -29.40 -6.58 -4.53
CA LYS A 318 -28.35 -7.61 -4.68
C LYS A 318 -27.17 -7.35 -3.75
N PHE A 319 -26.77 -6.09 -3.64
CA PHE A 319 -25.69 -5.66 -2.77
C PHE A 319 -26.02 -5.92 -1.29
N SER A 320 -27.19 -5.50 -0.83
CA SER A 320 -27.69 -5.79 0.53
C SER A 320 -27.69 -7.29 0.81
N LYS A 321 -28.24 -8.10 -0.12
CA LYS A 321 -28.26 -9.56 0.05
C LYS A 321 -26.84 -10.17 0.10
N SER A 322 -25.91 -9.64 -0.69
CA SER A 322 -24.50 -10.07 -0.65
C SER A 322 -23.85 -9.68 0.68
N PHE A 323 -24.16 -8.48 1.19
CA PHE A 323 -23.62 -7.98 2.44
C PHE A 323 -24.16 -8.78 3.64
N ASP A 324 -25.47 -9.05 3.69
CA ASP A 324 -26.10 -9.88 4.71
C ASP A 324 -25.53 -11.30 4.74
N ARG A 325 -25.22 -11.84 3.57
CA ARG A 325 -24.56 -13.14 3.44
C ARG A 325 -23.15 -13.12 4.06
N ILE A 326 -22.34 -12.12 3.71
CA ILE A 326 -20.98 -11.97 4.25
C ILE A 326 -21.02 -11.80 5.79
N LEU A 327 -21.93 -10.96 6.29
CA LEU A 327 -22.12 -10.78 7.74
C LEU A 327 -22.53 -12.07 8.44
N SER A 328 -23.39 -12.87 7.82
CA SER A 328 -23.81 -14.16 8.36
C SER A 328 -22.66 -15.18 8.37
N GLU A 329 -21.83 -15.20 7.32
CA GLU A 329 -20.64 -16.06 7.23
C GLU A 329 -19.61 -15.68 8.30
N GLU A 330 -19.32 -14.38 8.48
CA GLU A 330 -18.44 -13.85 9.54
C GLU A 330 -18.97 -14.19 10.95
N LYS A 331 -20.26 -13.95 11.21
CA LYS A 331 -20.90 -14.30 12.50
C LYS A 331 -20.77 -15.79 12.80
N ASN A 332 -21.04 -16.65 11.82
CA ASN A 332 -20.94 -18.11 11.98
C ASN A 332 -19.49 -18.55 12.24
N LYS A 333 -18.52 -17.92 11.58
CA LYS A 333 -17.09 -18.18 11.79
C LYS A 333 -16.68 -17.83 13.23
N ILE A 334 -17.03 -16.63 13.70
CA ILE A 334 -16.75 -16.19 15.08
C ILE A 334 -17.40 -17.13 16.10
N GLN A 335 -18.65 -17.52 15.88
CA GLN A 335 -19.36 -18.43 16.78
C GLN A 335 -18.71 -19.83 16.81
N LYS A 336 -18.25 -20.34 15.66
CA LYS A 336 -17.52 -21.61 15.55
C LYS A 336 -16.17 -21.56 16.26
N ASP A 337 -15.44 -20.47 16.11
CA ASP A 337 -14.14 -20.26 16.75
C ASP A 337 -14.29 -20.16 18.27
N TYR A 338 -15.29 -19.42 18.74
CA TYR A 338 -15.64 -19.32 20.16
C TYR A 338 -15.99 -20.70 20.75
N LYS A 339 -16.86 -21.46 20.08
CA LYS A 339 -17.23 -22.83 20.51
C LYS A 339 -16.01 -23.75 20.56
N THR A 340 -15.13 -23.67 19.57
CA THR A 340 -13.89 -24.47 19.52
C THR A 340 -12.95 -24.11 20.67
N ARG A 341 -12.80 -22.82 20.97
CA ARG A 341 -11.98 -22.34 22.09
C ARG A 341 -12.56 -22.80 23.44
N LEU A 342 -13.88 -22.68 23.62
CA LEU A 342 -14.57 -23.13 24.83
C LEU A 342 -14.36 -24.64 25.06
N GLU A 343 -14.49 -25.47 24.02
CA GLU A 343 -14.25 -26.92 24.13
C GLU A 343 -12.78 -27.25 24.45
N ARG A 344 -11.82 -26.49 23.91
CA ARG A 344 -10.39 -26.65 24.28
C ARG A 344 -10.16 -26.33 25.76
N GLU A 345 -10.75 -25.26 26.28
CA GLU A 345 -10.62 -24.90 27.71
C GLU A 345 -11.31 -25.92 28.62
N LYS A 346 -12.51 -26.41 28.26
CA LYS A 346 -13.17 -27.51 28.98
C LYS A 346 -12.30 -28.77 29.04
N ARG A 347 -11.64 -29.13 27.93
CA ARG A 347 -10.71 -30.29 27.89
C ARG A 347 -9.49 -30.07 28.79
N LYS A 348 -8.93 -28.86 28.84
CA LYS A 348 -7.82 -28.53 29.76
C LYS A 348 -8.24 -28.68 31.21
N LEU A 349 -9.41 -28.13 31.58
CA LEU A 349 -9.97 -28.24 32.92
C LEU A 349 -10.25 -29.71 33.31
N SER A 350 -10.82 -30.50 32.40
CA SER A 350 -11.05 -31.93 32.63
C SER A 350 -9.75 -32.70 32.85
N LYS A 351 -8.71 -32.46 32.05
CA LYS A 351 -7.37 -33.04 32.26
C LYS A 351 -6.75 -32.63 33.59
N PHE A 352 -6.92 -31.37 33.98
CA PHE A 352 -6.43 -30.85 35.26
C PHE A 352 -7.15 -31.51 36.45
N SER A 353 -8.48 -31.66 36.37
CA SER A 353 -9.29 -32.36 37.37
C SER A 353 -8.90 -33.84 37.51
N GLN A 354 -8.68 -34.54 36.39
CA GLN A 354 -8.21 -35.93 36.43
C GLN A 354 -6.79 -36.04 37.01
N SER A 355 -5.89 -35.13 36.63
CA SER A 355 -4.51 -35.11 37.12
C SER A 355 -4.44 -34.86 38.64
N THR A 356 -5.26 -33.92 39.14
CA THR A 356 -5.36 -33.62 40.58
C THR A 356 -5.96 -34.79 41.36
N GLN A 357 -6.97 -35.49 40.82
CA GLN A 357 -7.54 -36.68 41.45
C GLN A 357 -6.53 -37.85 41.53
N ILE A 358 -5.71 -38.05 40.49
CA ILE A 358 -4.64 -39.07 40.51
C ILE A 358 -3.54 -38.71 41.53
N ARG A 359 -3.20 -37.41 41.65
CA ARG A 359 -2.26 -36.93 42.68
C ARG A 359 -2.81 -37.12 44.09
N GLY A 360 -4.09 -36.83 44.33
CA GLY A 360 -4.75 -37.08 45.62
C GLY A 360 -4.64 -38.54 46.05
N LYS A 361 -5.01 -39.48 45.16
CA LYS A 361 -4.90 -40.93 45.44
C LYS A 361 -3.47 -41.42 45.71
N ARG A 362 -2.44 -40.77 45.15
CA ARG A 362 -1.02 -41.08 45.45
C ARG A 362 -0.58 -40.52 46.80
N ILE A 363 -1.13 -39.39 47.22
CA ILE A 363 -0.86 -38.78 48.51
C ILE A 363 -1.53 -39.62 49.61
N ASP A 364 -2.76 -40.06 49.42
CA ASP A 364 -3.49 -40.92 50.38
C ASP A 364 -2.75 -42.25 50.64
N LYS A 365 -2.25 -42.91 49.58
CA LYS A 365 -1.41 -44.13 49.72
C LYS A 365 -0.07 -43.89 50.41
N LYS A 366 0.48 -42.68 50.32
CA LYS A 366 1.74 -42.33 51.00
C LYS A 366 1.48 -41.99 52.47
N ILE A 367 0.33 -41.38 52.78
CA ILE A 367 -0.12 -41.09 54.15
C ILE A 367 -0.44 -42.38 54.92
N GLU A 368 -1.03 -43.41 54.29
CA GLU A 368 -1.23 -44.72 54.94
C GLU A 368 0.08 -45.44 55.32
N SER A 369 1.21 -45.11 54.67
CA SER A 369 2.52 -45.69 54.97
C SER A 369 3.31 -44.96 56.07
N ILE A 370 2.86 -43.79 56.51
CA ILE A 370 3.52 -42.98 57.54
C ILE A 370 2.65 -43.01 58.81
N LYS A 371 2.76 -44.09 59.58
CA LYS A 371 2.19 -44.18 60.94
C LYS A 371 3.03 -43.37 61.95
N GLN A 372 3.11 -42.06 61.75
CA GLN A 372 3.48 -41.14 62.81
C GLN A 372 2.53 -39.93 62.78
N PRO A 373 2.06 -39.44 63.94
CA PRO A 373 1.13 -38.33 64.00
C PRO A 373 1.82 -37.08 63.42
N PRO A 374 1.29 -36.46 62.37
CA PRO A 374 1.87 -35.23 61.84
C PRO A 374 1.62 -34.10 62.83
N ALA A 375 2.66 -33.31 63.10
CA ALA A 375 2.57 -32.13 63.94
C ALA A 375 1.53 -31.13 63.35
N PRO A 376 0.66 -30.53 64.17
CA PRO A 376 -0.53 -29.75 63.75
C PRO A 376 -0.22 -28.42 63.04
N ILE A 377 1.05 -28.12 62.76
CA ILE A 377 1.48 -26.79 62.30
C ILE A 377 1.34 -26.66 60.77
N LEU A 378 1.50 -27.75 60.01
CA LEU A 378 1.58 -27.69 58.54
C LEU A 378 0.20 -27.58 57.84
N GLU A 379 -0.85 -28.18 58.41
CA GLU A 379 -2.22 -28.09 57.85
C GLU A 379 -2.79 -26.67 57.95
N SER A 380 -2.42 -25.92 59.00
CA SER A 380 -2.89 -24.54 59.19
C SER A 380 -2.31 -23.57 58.15
N GLN A 381 -1.11 -23.85 57.63
CA GLN A 381 -0.48 -22.98 56.64
C GLN A 381 -1.04 -23.26 55.24
N ILE A 382 -1.23 -24.53 54.89
CA ILE A 382 -1.80 -24.93 53.61
C ILE A 382 -3.23 -24.39 53.45
N THR A 383 -4.04 -24.43 54.51
CA THR A 383 -5.39 -23.87 54.50
C THR A 383 -5.39 -22.35 54.32
N LYS A 384 -4.49 -21.63 55.00
CA LYS A 384 -4.31 -20.18 54.81
C LYS A 384 -3.91 -19.80 53.38
N ASP A 385 -2.97 -20.53 52.79
CA ASP A 385 -2.50 -20.26 51.43
C ASP A 385 -3.61 -20.51 50.40
N ILE A 386 -4.43 -21.55 50.60
CA ILE A 386 -5.61 -21.83 49.75
C ILE A 386 -6.66 -20.72 49.86
N ASP A 387 -6.95 -20.26 51.07
CA ASP A 387 -7.91 -19.17 51.30
C ASP A 387 -7.43 -17.83 50.72
N GLU A 388 -6.12 -17.59 50.71
CA GLU A 388 -5.52 -16.42 50.07
C GLU A 388 -5.63 -16.49 48.54
N ILE A 389 -5.32 -17.65 47.95
CA ILE A 389 -5.50 -17.88 46.50
C ILE A 389 -6.97 -17.69 46.10
N TYR A 390 -7.90 -18.21 46.90
CA TYR A 390 -9.34 -18.06 46.65
C TYR A 390 -9.79 -16.60 46.71
N ARG A 391 -9.35 -15.84 47.71
CA ARG A 391 -9.63 -14.40 47.83
C ARG A 391 -9.06 -13.61 46.65
N ASN A 392 -7.84 -13.89 46.22
CA ASN A 392 -7.21 -13.24 45.08
C ASN A 392 -7.95 -13.54 43.77
N ALA A 393 -8.40 -14.78 43.56
CA ALA A 393 -9.21 -15.16 42.41
C ALA A 393 -10.57 -14.43 42.40
N LEU A 394 -11.24 -14.35 43.56
CA LEU A 394 -12.51 -13.63 43.70
C LEU A 394 -12.38 -12.14 43.40
N GLN A 395 -11.32 -11.50 43.90
CA GLN A 395 -11.05 -10.10 43.62
C GLN A 395 -10.78 -9.86 42.13
N THR A 396 -10.04 -10.77 41.48
CA THR A 396 -9.77 -10.70 40.04
C THR A 396 -11.05 -10.80 39.22
N MET A 397 -11.96 -11.71 39.58
CA MET A 397 -13.27 -11.82 38.90
C MET A 397 -14.10 -10.54 39.05
N LYS A 398 -14.12 -9.95 40.25
CA LYS A 398 -14.82 -8.67 40.50
C LYS A 398 -14.25 -7.52 39.67
N ASN A 399 -12.93 -7.45 39.52
CA ASN A 399 -12.29 -6.44 38.67
C ASN A 399 -12.67 -6.61 37.18
N ILE A 400 -12.72 -7.85 36.68
CA ILE A 400 -13.13 -8.14 35.30
C ILE A 400 -14.59 -7.75 35.07
N GLU A 401 -15.48 -7.99 36.03
CA GLU A 401 -16.88 -7.55 35.95
C GLU A 401 -17.00 -6.02 35.86
N GLN A 402 -16.20 -5.29 36.65
CA GLN A 402 -16.17 -3.82 36.60
C GLN A 402 -15.62 -3.30 35.27
N GLU A 403 -14.57 -3.90 34.72
CA GLU A 403 -14.03 -3.52 33.41
C GLU A 403 -15.04 -3.75 32.28
N ASN A 404 -15.80 -4.86 32.33
CA ASN A 404 -16.87 -5.12 31.37
C ASN A 404 -17.98 -4.08 31.48
N GLU A 405 -18.37 -3.66 32.68
CA GLU A 405 -19.38 -2.61 32.87
C GLU A 405 -18.93 -1.25 32.29
N ILE A 406 -17.65 -0.90 32.48
CA ILE A 406 -17.05 0.32 31.89
C ILE A 406 -17.05 0.22 30.36
N PHE A 407 -16.72 -0.94 29.81
CA PHE A 407 -16.72 -1.17 28.37
C PHE A 407 -18.12 -1.02 27.76
N GLU A 408 -19.15 -1.64 28.35
CA GLU A 408 -20.54 -1.50 27.88
C GLU A 408 -21.01 -0.04 27.92
N LYS A 409 -20.71 0.69 29.01
CA LYS A 409 -21.00 2.14 29.11
C LYS A 409 -20.30 2.96 28.02
N SER A 410 -19.06 2.61 27.68
CA SER A 410 -18.30 3.26 26.60
C SER A 410 -18.96 3.04 25.23
N VAL A 411 -19.41 1.81 24.95
CA VAL A 411 -20.12 1.47 23.70
C VAL A 411 -21.44 2.23 23.59
N GLU A 412 -22.20 2.35 24.68
CA GLU A 412 -23.44 3.14 24.71
C GLU A 412 -23.20 4.64 24.42
N ILE A 413 -22.15 5.21 25.00
CA ILE A 413 -21.74 6.61 24.73
C ILE A 413 -21.40 6.80 23.25
N ASP A 414 -20.66 5.87 22.65
CA ASP A 414 -20.31 5.92 21.23
C ASP A 414 -21.52 5.83 20.31
N ILE A 415 -22.50 4.97 20.65
CA ILE A 415 -23.77 4.87 19.92
C ILE A 415 -24.55 6.19 20.06
N MET A 416 -24.61 6.78 21.25
CA MET A 416 -25.28 8.05 21.49
C MET A 416 -24.63 9.19 20.69
N ASN A 417 -23.30 9.25 20.67
CA ASN A 417 -22.54 10.25 19.90
C ASN A 417 -22.80 10.10 18.40
N LYS A 418 -22.80 8.87 17.87
CA LYS A 418 -23.15 8.60 16.48
C LYS A 418 -24.58 9.05 16.13
N ARG A 419 -25.55 8.88 17.05
CA ARG A 419 -26.93 9.38 16.85
C ARG A 419 -26.97 10.91 16.81
N LYS A 420 -26.34 11.59 17.77
CA LYS A 420 -26.24 13.07 17.80
C LYS A 420 -25.60 13.62 16.54
N MET A 421 -24.54 13.00 16.04
CA MET A 421 -23.88 13.41 14.80
C MET A 421 -24.82 13.33 13.60
N ARG A 422 -25.60 12.25 13.48
CA ARG A 422 -26.61 12.11 12.41
C ARG A 422 -27.74 13.14 12.53
N GLU A 423 -28.16 13.50 13.74
CA GLU A 423 -29.16 14.56 13.93
C GLU A 423 -28.60 15.94 13.53
N ILE A 424 -27.36 16.26 13.90
CA ILE A 424 -26.69 17.49 13.47
C ILE A 424 -26.58 17.53 11.95
N GLU A 425 -26.27 16.41 11.31
CA GLU A 425 -26.16 16.30 9.85
C GLU A 425 -27.52 16.52 9.17
N LYS A 426 -28.61 15.99 9.74
CA LYS A 426 -29.98 16.26 9.28
C LYS A 426 -30.37 17.73 9.42
N LEU A 427 -30.00 18.38 10.52
CA LEU A 427 -30.30 19.80 10.75
C LEU A 427 -29.55 20.72 9.78
N LYS A 428 -28.33 20.35 9.37
CA LYS A 428 -27.55 21.08 8.35
C LYS A 428 -28.15 21.03 6.95
N LEU A 429 -28.96 20.01 6.66
CA LEU A 429 -29.58 19.82 5.34
C LEU A 429 -30.90 20.58 5.17
N GLN A 430 -31.39 21.29 6.20
CA GLN A 430 -32.55 22.16 6.06
C GLN A 430 -32.11 23.58 5.65
N PRO A 431 -32.61 24.11 4.51
CA PRO A 431 -32.15 25.37 3.94
C PRO A 431 -32.36 26.58 4.87
N ASP A 432 -33.39 26.55 5.71
CA ASP A 432 -33.71 27.66 6.63
C ASP A 432 -32.77 27.74 7.85
N ASN A 433 -31.95 26.71 8.10
CA ASN A 433 -31.04 26.65 9.26
C ASN A 433 -29.61 27.11 8.95
N ILE A 434 -29.25 27.36 7.67
CA ILE A 434 -27.88 27.71 7.28
C ILE A 434 -27.44 29.03 7.93
N ILE A 435 -28.34 30.00 8.02
CA ILE A 435 -28.09 31.33 8.61
C ILE A 435 -27.90 31.25 10.14
N VAL A 436 -28.64 30.37 10.82
CA VAL A 436 -28.51 30.17 12.28
C VAL A 436 -27.23 29.40 12.62
N ILE A 437 -26.80 28.47 11.76
CA ILE A 437 -25.59 27.66 11.97
C ILE A 437 -24.31 28.49 11.80
N GLU A 438 -24.29 29.51 10.94
CA GLU A 438 -23.16 30.45 10.85
C GLU A 438 -23.03 31.32 12.10
N ALA A 439 -24.13 31.87 12.62
CA ALA A 439 -24.12 32.62 13.88
C ALA A 439 -23.66 31.77 15.09
N GLN A 440 -24.06 30.50 15.16
CA GLN A 440 -23.62 29.59 16.22
C GLN A 440 -22.16 29.11 16.09
N LYS A 441 -21.59 29.10 14.87
CA LYS A 441 -20.17 28.78 14.66
C LYS A 441 -19.28 29.85 15.27
N ASP A 442 -19.63 31.12 15.12
CA ASP A 442 -18.86 32.23 15.69
C ASP A 442 -18.93 32.23 17.22
N GLU A 443 -20.09 31.92 17.81
CA GLU A 443 -20.22 31.78 19.26
C GLU A 443 -19.39 30.59 19.81
N LYS A 444 -19.37 29.45 19.10
CA LYS A 444 -18.51 28.31 19.47
C LYS A 444 -17.02 28.64 19.32
N LYS A 445 -16.62 29.36 18.27
CA LYS A 445 -15.23 29.78 18.06
C LYS A 445 -14.77 30.71 19.19
N ASN A 446 -15.65 31.58 19.67
CA ASN A 446 -15.38 32.44 20.83
C ASN A 446 -15.30 31.65 22.15
N LYS A 447 -16.16 30.63 22.35
CA LYS A 447 -16.09 29.76 23.54
C LYS A 447 -14.82 28.89 23.57
N VAL A 448 -14.35 28.40 22.43
CA VAL A 448 -13.10 27.64 22.32
C VAL A 448 -11.90 28.54 22.63
N LYS A 449 -11.82 29.73 22.02
CA LYS A 449 -10.77 30.71 22.34
C LYS A 449 -10.74 31.11 23.81
N LYS A 450 -11.91 31.24 24.44
CA LYS A 450 -12.00 31.53 25.89
C LYS A 450 -11.45 30.39 26.74
N LYS A 451 -11.78 29.13 26.40
CA LYS A 451 -11.24 27.95 27.11
C LYS A 451 -9.73 27.76 26.90
N GLU A 452 -9.22 28.03 25.70
CA GLU A 452 -7.78 28.00 25.44
C GLU A 452 -7.05 29.07 26.27
N ALA A 453 -7.59 30.29 26.33
CA ALA A 453 -7.04 31.35 27.17
C ALA A 453 -7.09 31.00 28.68
N GLU A 454 -8.16 30.37 29.16
CA GLU A 454 -8.28 29.90 30.56
C GLU A 454 -7.26 28.78 30.86
N ASN A 455 -7.03 27.85 29.94
CA ASN A 455 -6.04 26.78 30.09
C ASN A 455 -4.60 27.32 30.07
N ASP A 456 -4.29 28.26 29.18
CA ASP A 456 -2.98 28.92 29.13
C ASP A 456 -2.71 29.71 30.42
N LEU A 457 -3.73 30.41 30.94
CA LEU A 457 -3.63 31.11 32.22
C LEU A 457 -3.41 30.12 33.39
N SER A 458 -4.11 28.99 33.39
CA SER A 458 -3.93 27.93 34.40
C SER A 458 -2.54 27.32 34.36
N MET A 459 -1.98 27.07 33.16
CA MET A 459 -0.60 26.58 33.03
C MET A 459 0.42 27.63 33.50
N LYS A 460 0.23 28.90 33.17
CA LYS A 460 1.09 29.99 33.64
C LYS A 460 1.10 30.07 35.17
N LEU A 461 -0.06 29.99 35.81
CA LEU A 461 -0.17 30.02 37.27
C LEU A 461 0.51 28.81 37.93
N LYS A 462 0.43 27.62 37.32
CA LYS A 462 1.12 26.43 37.82
C LYS A 462 2.65 26.55 37.74
N LEU A 463 3.16 27.14 36.66
CA LEU A 463 4.61 27.38 36.50
C LEU A 463 5.10 28.43 37.50
N ASP A 464 4.40 29.55 37.65
CA ASP A 464 4.77 30.61 38.60
C ASP A 464 4.74 30.12 40.06
N LEU A 465 3.80 29.22 40.39
CA LEU A 465 3.75 28.57 41.70
C LEU A 465 4.95 27.64 41.93
N ASN A 466 5.33 26.85 40.92
CA ASN A 466 6.50 25.98 40.99
C ASN A 466 7.79 26.77 41.18
N ASP A 467 7.98 27.88 40.46
CA ASP A 467 9.17 28.72 40.56
C ASP A 467 9.28 29.37 41.96
N ARG A 468 8.16 29.79 42.54
CA ARG A 468 8.13 30.30 43.93
C ARG A 468 8.44 29.22 44.97
N ILE A 469 7.95 28.00 44.77
CA ILE A 469 8.28 26.86 45.64
C ILE A 469 9.78 26.55 45.57
N ILE A 470 10.36 26.55 44.37
CA ILE A 470 11.80 26.34 44.16
C ILE A 470 12.61 27.44 44.85
N SER A 471 12.22 28.71 44.71
CA SER A 471 12.89 29.83 45.36
C SER A 471 12.75 29.86 46.88
N PHE A 472 11.70 29.24 47.45
CA PHE A 472 11.53 29.14 48.90
C PHE A 472 12.36 28.01 49.51
N CYS A 473 12.64 26.96 48.72
CA CYS A 473 13.45 25.82 49.15
C CYS A 473 14.97 26.05 49.00
N GLN A 474 15.38 27.12 48.30
CA GLN A 474 16.76 27.62 48.21
C GLN A 474 16.99 28.69 49.27
#